data_AF-A0A949B3D3-F1
#
_entry.id   AF-A0A949B3D3-F1
#
_cell.length_a   1.000
_cell.length_b   1.000
_cell.length_c   1.000
_cell.angle_alpha   90.00
_cell.angle_beta   90.00
_cell.angle_gamma   90.00
#
_symmetry.space_group_name_H-M   'P 1'
#
loop_
_entity.id
_entity.type
_entity.pdbx_description
1 polymer ?
#
loop_
_entity_poly.entity_id
_entity_poly.type
_entity_poly.pdbx_seq_one_letter_code
_entity_poly.pdbx_strand_id
1 'polypeptide(L)'
;MIKIGTRKRLCIGGWILVALLLVGFNGFKLMSFFNQELPGQSRSVKEAMQKWRQLENRVPATIVEALDNINLNVAFAEYTRYTPVSHKQKNKVSTPRSGVANEKKIKIQLPSLAGILRTTDAHGNTRSIAVINGEYLCEGERVSGFMVQKISEEGIILIRGGVRFSVPAPKVKFSLDQGG
;
A
#
# COMPACT_ATOMS: atom_id res chain seq x y z
N MET A 1 25.69 -24.84 60.84
CA MET A 1 24.31 -25.07 60.35
C MET A 1 24.05 -24.17 59.13
N ILE A 2 24.17 -24.72 57.92
CA ILE A 2 23.97 -23.98 56.67
C ILE A 2 22.49 -24.09 56.29
N LYS A 3 21.76 -22.96 56.31
CA LYS A 3 20.32 -22.88 56.07
C LYS A 3 19.99 -23.38 54.64
N ILE A 4 19.28 -24.50 54.54
CA ILE A 4 18.85 -25.16 53.28
C ILE A 4 17.90 -24.29 52.40
N GLY A 5 17.43 -23.13 52.87
CA GLY A 5 16.56 -22.22 52.11
C GLY A 5 17.23 -21.36 51.03
N THR A 6 18.56 -21.32 50.94
CA THR A 6 19.30 -20.42 50.03
C THR A 6 19.50 -20.96 48.61
N ARG A 7 19.53 -22.28 48.40
CA ARG A 7 19.87 -22.87 47.09
C ARG A 7 18.82 -22.59 46.01
N LYS A 8 17.53 -22.75 46.33
CA LYS A 8 16.43 -22.46 45.38
C LYS A 8 16.38 -20.97 45.01
N ARG A 9 16.62 -20.07 45.98
CA ARG A 9 16.67 -18.62 45.74
C ARG A 9 17.88 -18.22 44.89
N LEU A 10 19.03 -18.88 45.07
CA LEU A 10 20.21 -18.72 44.22
C LEU A 10 19.96 -19.16 42.78
N CYS A 11 19.29 -20.30 42.56
CA CYS A 11 18.94 -20.74 41.21
C CYS A 11 18.01 -19.76 40.51
N ILE A 12 16.95 -19.30 41.20
CA ILE A 12 15.99 -18.34 40.64
C ILE A 12 16.68 -16.99 40.35
N GLY A 13 17.53 -16.50 41.27
CA GLY A 13 18.30 -15.28 41.07
C GLY A 13 19.27 -15.39 39.89
N GLY A 14 19.91 -16.54 39.70
CA GLY A 14 20.78 -16.80 38.54
C GLY A 14 20.03 -16.74 37.22
N TRP A 15 18.84 -17.35 37.13
CA TRP A 15 18.00 -17.29 35.94
C TRP A 15 17.51 -15.87 35.63
N ILE A 16 17.11 -15.10 36.64
CA ILE A 16 16.72 -13.70 36.47
C ILE A 16 17.90 -12.88 35.93
N LEU A 17 19.10 -13.07 36.49
CA LEU A 17 20.30 -12.37 36.04
C LEU A 17 20.62 -12.68 34.56
N VAL A 18 20.54 -13.96 34.16
CA VAL A 18 20.76 -14.39 32.77
C VAL A 18 19.73 -13.79 31.83
N ALA A 19 18.45 -13.77 32.21
CA ALA A 19 17.40 -13.14 31.41
C ALA A 19 17.63 -11.64 31.23
N LEU A 20 18.05 -10.94 32.29
CA LEU A 20 18.34 -9.50 32.25
C LEU A 20 19.55 -9.19 31.36
N LEU A 21 20.57 -10.06 31.40
CA LEU A 21 21.75 -9.98 30.53
C LEU A 21 21.38 -10.23 29.06
N LEU A 22 20.51 -11.20 28.78
CA LEU A 22 19.99 -11.46 27.44
C LEU A 22 19.19 -10.28 26.90
N VAL A 23 18.29 -9.69 27.70
CA VAL A 23 17.51 -8.51 27.30
C VAL A 23 18.45 -7.33 27.04
N GLY A 24 19.42 -7.08 27.92
CA GLY A 24 20.41 -6.02 27.74
C GLY A 24 21.28 -6.22 26.50
N PHE A 25 21.76 -7.43 26.26
CA PHE A 25 22.58 -7.77 25.08
C PHE A 25 21.80 -7.64 23.77
N ASN A 26 20.56 -8.16 23.74
CA ASN A 26 19.69 -8.02 22.56
C ASN A 26 19.27 -6.57 22.34
N GLY A 27 18.97 -5.82 23.40
CA GLY A 27 18.67 -4.39 23.33
C GLY A 27 19.86 -3.58 22.82
N PHE A 28 21.07 -3.87 23.30
CA PHE A 28 22.31 -3.25 22.81
C PHE A 28 22.57 -3.56 21.33
N LYS A 29 22.38 -4.82 20.90
CA LYS A 29 22.46 -5.20 19.48
C LYS A 29 21.43 -4.46 18.64
N LEU A 30 20.18 -4.36 19.10
CA LEU A 30 19.14 -3.59 18.43
C LEU A 30 19.52 -2.12 18.31
N MET A 31 20.02 -1.52 19.39
CA MET A 31 20.47 -0.14 19.41
C MET A 31 21.69 0.09 18.50
N SER A 32 22.56 -0.92 18.35
CA SER A 32 23.67 -0.88 17.38
C SER A 32 23.21 -0.92 15.92
N PHE A 33 22.06 -1.53 15.60
CA PHE A 33 21.46 -1.43 14.26
C PHE A 33 20.92 -0.03 13.97
N PHE A 34 20.31 0.62 14.96
CA PHE A 34 19.81 1.99 14.80
C PHE A 34 20.91 3.06 14.80
N ASN A 35 22.05 2.78 15.45
CA ASN A 35 23.17 3.69 15.58
C ASN A 35 24.37 3.37 14.68
N GLN A 36 24.32 2.28 13.90
CA GLN A 36 25.35 2.05 12.90
C GLN A 36 25.22 3.13 11.82
N GLU A 37 26.13 4.11 11.88
CA GLU A 37 26.54 4.84 10.69
C GLU A 37 27.11 3.79 9.72
N LEU A 38 26.24 3.27 8.85
CA LEU A 38 26.61 2.31 7.81
C LEU A 38 27.80 2.88 7.03
N PRO A 39 29.00 2.26 7.12
CA PRO A 39 30.14 2.70 6.33
C PRO A 39 29.79 2.40 4.87
N GLY A 40 29.44 3.45 4.12
CA GLY A 40 29.02 3.35 2.72
C GLY A 40 27.65 3.96 2.38
N GLN A 41 26.92 4.56 3.33
CA GLN A 41 25.69 5.29 2.99
C GLN A 41 26.00 6.53 2.12
N SER A 42 25.46 6.54 0.90
CA SER A 42 25.50 7.69 0.00
C SER A 42 24.85 8.91 0.66
N ARG A 43 25.29 10.11 0.27
CA ARG A 43 24.79 11.41 0.82
C ARG A 43 23.26 11.49 0.85
N SER A 44 22.59 10.90 -0.13
CA SER A 44 21.12 10.88 -0.23
C SER A 44 20.42 10.15 0.92
N VAL A 45 21.02 9.10 1.48
CA VAL A 45 20.40 8.34 2.57
C VAL A 45 20.55 9.11 3.89
N LYS A 46 21.68 9.80 4.10
CA LYS A 46 21.86 10.69 5.25
C LYS A 46 20.86 11.84 5.22
N GLU A 47 20.62 12.43 4.05
CA GLU A 47 19.62 13.49 3.88
C GLU A 47 18.19 12.97 4.10
N ALA A 48 17.86 11.78 3.59
CA ALA A 48 16.56 11.17 3.81
C ALA A 48 16.31 10.88 5.30
N MET A 49 17.32 10.36 6.01
CA MET A 49 17.24 10.06 7.43
C MET A 49 17.14 11.33 8.28
N GLN A 50 17.81 12.41 7.86
CA GLN A 50 17.70 13.72 8.50
C GLN A 50 16.30 14.34 8.29
N LYS A 51 15.74 14.24 7.08
CA LYS A 51 14.36 14.68 6.78
C LYS A 51 13.33 13.86 7.56
N TRP A 52 13.54 12.55 7.71
CA TRP A 52 12.68 11.69 8.52
C TRP A 52 12.65 12.14 9.98
N ARG A 53 13.83 12.36 10.59
CA ARG A 53 13.93 12.87 11.97
C ARG A 53 13.26 14.24 12.14
N GLN A 54 13.33 15.09 11.13
CA GLN A 54 12.63 16.39 11.15
C GLN A 54 11.10 16.24 11.10
N LEU A 55 10.58 15.25 10.38
CA LEU A 55 9.15 14.94 10.40
C LEU A 55 8.73 14.35 11.74
N GLU A 56 9.46 13.37 12.24
CA GLU A 56 9.16 12.69 13.51
C GLU A 56 9.06 13.68 14.68
N ASN A 57 9.97 14.65 14.73
CA ASN A 57 9.96 15.69 15.77
C ASN A 57 8.85 16.74 15.60
N ARG A 58 8.23 16.85 14.41
CA ARG A 58 7.10 17.78 14.14
C ARG A 58 5.73 17.15 14.30
N VAL A 59 5.65 15.83 14.30
CA VAL A 59 4.39 15.06 14.30
C VAL A 59 3.64 14.97 15.66
N PRO A 60 4.21 15.20 16.86
CA PRO A 60 3.43 14.91 18.08
C PRO A 60 2.37 15.95 18.46
N ALA A 61 2.44 17.20 17.99
CA ALA A 61 1.53 18.25 18.48
C ALA A 61 0.26 18.41 17.63
N THR A 62 0.39 18.43 16.30
CA THR A 62 -0.72 18.80 15.41
C THR A 62 -1.70 17.66 15.11
N ILE A 63 -1.27 16.40 15.24
CA ILE A 63 -2.15 15.24 14.96
C ILE A 63 -3.04 14.93 16.17
N VAL A 64 -2.54 15.10 17.40
CA VAL A 64 -3.32 14.84 18.61
C VAL A 64 -4.45 15.87 18.78
N GLU A 65 -4.19 17.16 18.52
CA GLU A 65 -5.24 18.19 18.53
C GLU A 65 -6.27 18.04 17.39
N ALA A 66 -5.86 17.50 16.24
CA ALA A 66 -6.78 17.25 15.13
C ALA A 66 -7.67 16.02 15.36
N LEU A 67 -7.19 15.00 16.07
CA LEU A 67 -7.98 13.80 16.38
C LEU A 67 -9.01 14.04 17.49
N ASP A 68 -8.74 14.92 18.45
CA ASP A 68 -9.70 15.26 19.52
C ASP A 68 -10.95 16.01 18.98
N ASN A 69 -10.85 16.66 17.82
CA ASN A 69 -11.97 17.36 17.18
C ASN A 69 -12.75 16.53 16.15
N ILE A 70 -12.27 15.34 15.80
CA ILE A 70 -12.96 14.47 14.82
C ILE A 70 -13.81 13.48 15.61
N ASN A 71 -15.11 13.78 15.72
CA ASN A 71 -16.10 12.84 16.23
C ASN A 71 -16.26 11.67 15.24
N LEU A 72 -15.38 10.66 15.37
CA LEU A 72 -15.30 9.48 14.51
C LEU A 72 -16.63 8.73 14.39
N ASN A 73 -17.55 8.85 15.36
CA ASN A 73 -18.87 8.24 15.30
C ASN A 73 -19.78 8.83 14.19
N VAL A 74 -19.55 10.07 13.76
CA VAL A 74 -20.36 10.70 12.69
C VAL A 74 -19.86 10.27 11.31
N ALA A 75 -18.55 10.08 11.14
CA ALA A 75 -17.95 9.69 9.85
C ALA A 75 -18.26 8.23 9.45
N PHE A 76 -18.48 7.33 10.41
CA PHE A 76 -18.84 5.93 10.11
C PHE A 76 -20.36 5.70 9.97
N ALA A 77 -21.20 6.63 10.40
CA ALA A 77 -22.66 6.50 10.24
C ALA A 77 -23.11 6.65 8.78
N GLU A 78 -22.34 7.38 7.96
CA GLU A 78 -22.64 7.57 6.54
C GLU A 78 -22.29 6.34 5.67
N TYR A 79 -21.35 5.51 6.15
CA TYR A 79 -20.95 4.27 5.46
C TYR A 79 -21.89 3.08 5.68
N THR A 80 -22.76 3.12 6.70
CA THR A 80 -23.66 2.00 7.04
C THR A 80 -25.04 2.08 6.38
N ARG A 81 -25.37 3.17 5.65
CA ARG A 81 -26.57 3.24 4.80
C ARG A 81 -26.35 2.56 3.44
N TYR A 82 -26.02 1.28 3.46
CA TYR A 82 -26.07 0.44 2.27
C TYR A 82 -27.49 -0.13 2.13
N THR A 83 -28.37 0.57 1.41
CA THR A 83 -29.65 0.02 0.95
C THR A 83 -29.37 -1.01 -0.16
N PRO A 84 -29.74 -2.29 0.00
CA PRO A 84 -29.59 -3.27 -1.07
C PRO A 84 -30.60 -2.94 -2.18
N VAL A 85 -30.12 -2.47 -3.33
CA VAL A 85 -30.96 -2.34 -4.52
C VAL A 85 -31.23 -3.74 -5.06
N SER A 86 -32.39 -4.29 -4.69
CA SER A 86 -32.93 -5.53 -5.24
C SER A 86 -33.32 -5.31 -6.72
N HIS A 87 -32.40 -5.60 -7.63
CA HIS A 87 -32.73 -5.70 -9.04
C HIS A 87 -33.34 -7.08 -9.32
N LYS A 88 -34.68 -7.13 -9.34
CA LYS A 88 -35.43 -8.25 -9.92
C LYS A 88 -34.96 -8.48 -11.35
N GLN A 89 -34.29 -9.61 -11.55
CA GLN A 89 -33.81 -10.09 -12.84
C GLN A 89 -35.01 -10.56 -13.67
N LYS A 90 -35.50 -9.70 -14.56
CA LYS A 90 -36.31 -10.10 -15.71
C LYS A 90 -35.49 -9.85 -16.96
N ASN A 91 -35.12 -10.93 -17.66
CA ASN A 91 -35.48 -11.18 -19.07
C ASN A 91 -34.53 -12.25 -19.64
N LYS A 92 -35.06 -13.39 -20.08
CA LYS A 92 -35.73 -13.61 -21.38
C LYS A 92 -34.71 -13.55 -22.52
N VAL A 93 -34.42 -14.75 -23.01
CA VAL A 93 -33.62 -15.09 -24.19
C VAL A 93 -34.19 -14.41 -25.44
N SER A 94 -33.32 -13.79 -26.23
CA SER A 94 -33.44 -13.70 -27.69
C SER A 94 -32.16 -13.16 -28.33
N THR A 95 -31.47 -14.04 -29.06
CA THR A 95 -30.57 -13.71 -30.19
C THR A 95 -31.41 -13.33 -31.44
N PRO A 96 -30.80 -13.02 -32.60
CA PRO A 96 -30.09 -11.80 -32.93
C PRO A 96 -30.82 -11.06 -34.08
N ARG A 97 -30.65 -9.74 -34.23
CA ARG A 97 -30.99 -9.09 -35.50
C ARG A 97 -29.99 -8.03 -35.89
N SER A 98 -29.32 -8.34 -37.00
CA SER A 98 -28.61 -7.43 -37.89
C SER A 98 -29.41 -6.15 -38.09
N GLY A 99 -28.75 -5.02 -37.87
CA GLY A 99 -29.31 -3.69 -38.01
C GLY A 99 -28.16 -2.71 -38.03
N VAL A 100 -27.63 -2.47 -39.23
CA VAL A 100 -26.65 -1.43 -39.55
C VAL A 100 -27.18 -0.10 -39.03
N ALA A 101 -26.66 0.37 -37.90
CA ALA A 101 -27.01 1.63 -37.29
C ALA A 101 -25.75 2.48 -37.20
N ASN A 102 -25.72 3.51 -38.06
CA ASN A 102 -24.71 4.55 -38.17
C ASN A 102 -23.98 4.84 -36.84
N GLU A 103 -22.72 4.40 -36.78
CA GLU A 103 -21.80 4.69 -35.69
C GLU A 103 -21.56 6.20 -35.63
N LYS A 104 -22.27 6.90 -34.73
CA LYS A 104 -21.73 8.11 -34.15
C LYS A 104 -20.37 7.72 -33.56
N LYS A 105 -19.28 8.12 -34.21
CA LYS A 105 -17.91 8.01 -33.68
C LYS A 105 -17.84 8.80 -32.38
N ILE A 106 -18.26 8.19 -31.29
CA ILE A 106 -17.99 8.69 -29.95
C ILE A 106 -16.48 8.60 -29.82
N LYS A 107 -15.80 9.76 -29.77
CA LYS A 107 -14.38 9.82 -29.42
C LYS A 107 -14.26 9.38 -27.97
N ILE A 108 -14.06 8.09 -27.76
CA ILE A 108 -13.76 7.52 -26.45
C ILE A 108 -12.33 7.94 -26.12
N GLN A 109 -12.17 8.87 -25.18
CA GLN A 109 -10.85 9.18 -24.63
C GLN A 109 -10.48 8.11 -23.61
N LEU A 110 -9.34 7.45 -23.84
CA LEU A 110 -8.77 6.50 -22.91
C LEU A 110 -8.01 7.27 -21.82
N PRO A 111 -8.09 6.83 -20.56
CA PRO A 111 -7.37 7.48 -19.49
C PRO A 111 -5.86 7.25 -19.63
N SER A 112 -5.06 8.23 -19.20
CA SER A 112 -3.61 8.18 -19.33
C SER A 112 -3.02 7.31 -18.21
N LEU A 113 -2.34 6.22 -18.59
CA LEU A 113 -1.61 5.36 -17.68
C LEU A 113 -0.24 5.98 -17.38
N ALA A 114 -0.06 6.46 -16.15
CA ALA A 114 1.19 7.05 -15.70
C ALA A 114 2.24 5.99 -15.34
N GLY A 115 1.79 4.82 -14.87
CA GLY A 115 2.69 3.72 -14.53
C GLY A 115 1.97 2.51 -13.95
N ILE A 116 2.72 1.42 -13.78
CA ILE A 116 2.26 0.21 -13.12
C ILE A 116 3.25 -0.10 -12.01
N LEU A 117 2.74 -0.26 -10.80
CA LEU A 117 3.50 -0.58 -9.60
C LEU A 117 3.24 -2.03 -9.23
N ARG A 118 4.26 -2.70 -8.70
CA ARG A 118 4.14 -4.05 -8.16
C ARG A 118 4.51 -4.01 -6.70
N THR A 119 3.60 -4.47 -5.86
CA THR A 119 3.77 -4.50 -4.41
C THR A 119 3.75 -5.95 -3.93
N THR A 120 4.49 -6.23 -2.87
CA THR A 120 4.51 -7.55 -2.23
C THR A 120 4.07 -7.37 -0.79
N ASP A 121 3.07 -8.12 -0.36
CA ASP A 121 2.61 -8.06 1.04
C ASP A 121 3.54 -8.83 1.98
N ALA A 122 3.28 -8.75 3.30
CA ALA A 122 4.05 -9.46 4.32
C ALA A 122 3.98 -10.99 4.21
N HIS A 123 3.04 -11.52 3.43
CA HIS A 123 2.88 -12.94 3.16
C HIS A 123 3.52 -13.37 1.83
N GLY A 124 4.16 -12.45 1.10
CA GLY A 124 4.80 -12.73 -0.19
C GLY A 124 3.86 -12.68 -1.40
N ASN A 125 2.60 -12.28 -1.24
CA ASN A 125 1.68 -12.16 -2.36
C ASN A 125 2.00 -10.88 -3.14
N THR A 126 2.23 -11.04 -4.45
CA THR A 126 2.44 -9.91 -5.35
C THR A 126 1.11 -9.36 -5.86
N ARG A 127 0.93 -8.04 -5.80
CA ARG A 127 -0.23 -7.33 -6.34
C ARG A 127 0.23 -6.21 -7.27
N SER A 128 -0.43 -6.11 -8.42
CA SER A 128 -0.19 -5.05 -9.39
C SER A 128 -1.17 -3.91 -9.17
N ILE A 129 -0.68 -2.68 -9.22
CA ILE A 129 -1.46 -1.45 -9.01
C ILE A 129 -1.19 -0.54 -10.21
N ALA A 130 -2.24 -0.08 -10.88
CA ALA A 130 -2.12 0.86 -11.98
C ALA A 130 -2.21 2.29 -11.46
N VAL A 131 -1.37 3.20 -11.97
CA VAL A 131 -1.44 4.63 -11.66
C VAL A 131 -2.05 5.34 -12.86
N ILE A 132 -3.30 5.79 -12.73
CA ILE A 132 -4.06 6.43 -13.81
C ILE A 132 -4.45 7.83 -13.36
N ASN A 133 -4.05 8.86 -14.11
CA ASN A 133 -4.28 10.27 -13.74
C ASN A 133 -3.83 10.64 -12.30
N GLY A 134 -2.82 9.94 -11.76
CA GLY A 134 -2.33 10.14 -10.38
C GLY A 134 -3.08 9.35 -9.30
N GLU A 135 -4.14 8.63 -9.65
CA GLU A 135 -4.86 7.73 -8.73
C GLU A 135 -4.32 6.31 -8.82
N TYR A 136 -4.28 5.62 -7.67
CA TYR A 136 -3.87 4.22 -7.56
C TYR A 136 -5.10 3.34 -7.70
N LEU A 137 -5.08 2.45 -8.70
CA LEU A 137 -6.21 1.59 -9.02
C LEU A 137 -5.82 0.10 -9.01
N CYS A 138 -6.66 -0.70 -8.38
CA CYS A 138 -6.57 -2.15 -8.35
C CYS A 138 -7.50 -2.82 -9.39
N GLU A 139 -7.32 -4.12 -9.61
CA GLU A 139 -8.25 -4.90 -10.42
C GLU A 139 -9.67 -4.88 -9.82
N GLY A 140 -10.67 -4.62 -10.64
CA GLY A 140 -12.08 -4.48 -10.27
C GLY A 140 -12.54 -3.02 -10.02
N GLU A 141 -11.61 -2.09 -9.84
CA GLU A 141 -11.94 -0.68 -9.58
C GLU A 141 -12.33 0.06 -10.87
N ARG A 142 -12.98 1.23 -10.71
CA ARG A 142 -13.51 2.01 -11.83
C ARG A 142 -12.87 3.39 -11.91
N VAL A 143 -12.55 3.83 -13.12
CA VAL A 143 -12.03 5.16 -13.43
C VAL A 143 -12.66 5.70 -14.71
N SER A 144 -13.20 6.92 -14.68
CA SER A 144 -13.81 7.57 -15.85
C SER A 144 -14.82 6.70 -16.62
N GLY A 145 -15.55 5.84 -15.91
CA GLY A 145 -16.53 4.91 -16.48
C GLY A 145 -15.95 3.62 -17.09
N PHE A 146 -14.65 3.39 -16.97
CA PHE A 146 -13.98 2.13 -17.28
C PHE A 146 -13.78 1.31 -16.01
N MET A 147 -13.88 0.00 -16.10
CA MET A 147 -13.51 -0.95 -15.05
C MET A 147 -12.16 -1.56 -15.37
N VAL A 148 -11.23 -1.56 -14.41
CA VAL A 148 -9.95 -2.24 -14.54
C VAL A 148 -10.19 -3.74 -14.43
N GLN A 149 -10.02 -4.47 -15.53
CA GLN A 149 -10.21 -5.92 -15.55
C GLN A 149 -8.95 -6.66 -15.13
N LYS A 150 -7.80 -6.24 -15.66
CA LYS A 150 -6.51 -6.91 -15.45
C LYS A 150 -5.37 -5.92 -15.56
N ILE A 151 -4.37 -6.06 -14.69
CA ILE A 151 -3.14 -5.26 -14.70
C ILE A 151 -1.96 -6.21 -14.94
N SER A 152 -1.25 -6.05 -16.06
CA SER A 152 -0.05 -6.81 -16.40
C SER A 152 1.16 -5.90 -16.56
N GLU A 153 2.36 -6.47 -16.71
CA GLU A 153 3.58 -5.70 -16.97
C GLU A 153 3.54 -4.98 -18.33
N GLU A 154 2.80 -5.55 -19.30
CA GLU A 154 2.64 -4.99 -20.64
C GLU A 154 1.66 -3.81 -20.67
N GLY A 155 0.75 -3.71 -19.70
CA GLY A 155 -0.29 -2.69 -19.69
C GLY A 155 -1.51 -3.06 -18.85
N ILE A 156 -2.60 -2.33 -19.09
CA ILE A 156 -3.89 -2.55 -18.41
C ILE A 156 -4.98 -2.88 -19.41
N ILE A 157 -5.91 -3.73 -18.97
CA ILE A 157 -7.15 -4.03 -19.71
C ILE A 157 -8.30 -3.34 -18.99
N LEU A 158 -8.96 -2.44 -19.71
CA LEU A 158 -10.13 -1.69 -19.26
C LEU A 158 -11.39 -2.21 -19.95
N ILE A 159 -12.51 -2.25 -19.24
CA ILE A 159 -13.82 -2.57 -19.80
C ILE A 159 -14.77 -1.39 -19.63
N ARG A 160 -15.48 -1.03 -20.69
CA ARG A 160 -16.61 -0.10 -20.64
C ARG A 160 -17.72 -0.56 -21.55
N GLY A 161 -18.92 -0.77 -21.02
CA GLY A 161 -20.09 -1.19 -21.80
C GLY A 161 -19.90 -2.53 -22.54
N GLY A 162 -19.12 -3.46 -21.97
CA GLY A 162 -18.80 -4.74 -22.60
C GLY A 162 -17.65 -4.71 -23.63
N VAL A 163 -17.16 -3.53 -24.00
CA VAL A 163 -16.02 -3.37 -24.89
C VAL A 163 -14.73 -3.35 -24.08
N ARG A 164 -13.72 -4.07 -24.56
CA ARG A 164 -12.37 -4.13 -23.97
C ARG A 164 -11.45 -3.12 -24.64
N PHE A 165 -10.65 -2.44 -23.83
CA PHE A 165 -9.63 -1.50 -24.25
C PHE A 165 -8.30 -1.88 -23.62
N SER A 166 -7.24 -1.92 -24.42
CA SER A 166 -5.89 -2.17 -23.93
C SER A 166 -5.11 -0.86 -23.91
N VAL A 167 -4.51 -0.54 -22.77
CA VAL A 167 -3.63 0.62 -22.62
C VAL A 167 -2.23 0.11 -22.27
N PRO A 168 -1.23 0.30 -23.15
CA PRO A 168 0.12 -0.22 -22.93
C PRO A 168 0.83 0.53 -21.80
N ALA A 169 1.72 -0.16 -21.10
CA ALA A 169 2.57 0.44 -20.08
C ALA A 169 3.48 1.53 -20.69
N PRO A 170 3.71 2.64 -19.96
CA PRO A 170 4.58 3.71 -20.44
C PRO A 170 6.02 3.21 -20.56
N LYS A 171 6.66 3.50 -21.70
CA LYS A 171 8.08 3.17 -21.91
C LYS A 171 8.95 4.12 -21.11
N VAL A 172 9.58 3.64 -20.06
CA VAL A 172 10.55 4.40 -19.27
C VAL A 172 11.83 4.56 -20.10
N LYS A 173 12.24 5.79 -20.38
CA LYS A 173 13.54 6.11 -20.97
C LYS A 173 14.42 6.65 -19.85
N PHE A 174 15.48 5.92 -19.50
CA PHE A 174 16.49 6.41 -18.58
C PHE A 174 17.54 7.18 -19.38
N SER A 175 17.76 8.45 -19.04
CA SER A 175 18.95 9.18 -19.47
C SER A 175 20.10 8.75 -18.56
N LEU A 176 20.93 7.83 -19.05
CA LEU A 176 22.24 7.56 -18.45
C LEU A 176 23.13 8.75 -18.82
N ASP A 177 23.17 9.75 -17.94
CA ASP A 177 24.20 10.78 -17.99
C ASP A 177 25.51 10.10 -17.56
N GLN A 178 26.30 9.68 -18.55
CA GLN A 178 27.68 9.24 -18.31
C GLN A 178 28.48 10.48 -17.97
N GLY A 179 28.45 10.86 -16.68
CA GLY A 179 29.38 11.83 -16.13
C GLY A 179 30.80 11.30 -16.25
N GLY A 180 31.53 11.84 -17.22
CA GLY A 180 32.99 11.73 -17.33
C GLY A 180 33.72 12.64 -16.37
#